data_AF-A0A935SMG8-F1
#
_entry.id   AF-A0A935SMG8-F1
#
_cell.length_a   1.000
_cell.length_b   1.000
_cell.length_c   1.000
_cell.angle_alpha   90.00
_cell.angle_beta   90.00
_cell.angle_gamma   90.00
#
_symmetry.space_group_name_H-M   'P 1'
#
loop_
_entity.id
_entity.type
_entity.pdbx_description
1 polymer ?
#
loop_
_entity_poly.entity_id
_entity_poly.type
_entity_poly.pdbx_seq_one_letter_code
_entity_poly.pdbx_strand_id
1 'polypeptide(L)'
;MSPHRPDNIQGLSGTQVSILQQQYGKNIFHAAHERRFAHIVWGIVKEPMFILLVIACSLYFILGETSEGIMMLVAMVIVAAISLYQEVKSSHALEALRQFTTSKVTVIRNGKEIFLQAEELVPGDIILLEEGMNIPADAIILQANDLTINESVITGESFPVEKMEVKKVTCYTRELPSIPVNALRR
;
A
#
# COMPACT_ATOMS: atom_id res chain seq x y z
N MET A 1 -31.51 -18.02 -13.39
CA MET A 1 -31.19 -18.26 -11.97
C MET A 1 -31.05 -16.91 -11.30
N SER A 2 -31.98 -16.52 -10.43
CA SER A 2 -31.82 -15.29 -9.64
C SER A 2 -30.87 -15.56 -8.48
N PRO A 3 -29.93 -14.65 -8.18
CA PRO A 3 -29.09 -14.79 -6.99
C PRO A 3 -29.99 -14.77 -5.76
N HIS A 4 -29.88 -15.80 -4.91
CA HIS A 4 -30.54 -15.85 -3.61
C HIS A 4 -29.97 -14.72 -2.75
N ARG A 5 -30.63 -13.55 -2.78
CA ARG A 5 -30.31 -12.42 -1.90
C ARG A 5 -30.94 -12.70 -0.54
N PRO A 6 -30.19 -12.66 0.56
CA PRO A 6 -30.78 -12.74 1.89
C PRO A 6 -31.65 -11.50 2.09
N ASP A 7 -32.91 -11.71 2.48
CA ASP A 7 -33.98 -10.71 2.45
C ASP A 7 -33.81 -9.51 3.41
N ASN A 8 -32.64 -9.33 4.03
CA ASN A 8 -32.41 -8.27 5.00
C ASN A 8 -30.96 -7.77 5.12
N ILE A 9 -30.22 -7.66 4.00
CA ILE A 9 -28.93 -6.96 4.00
C ILE A 9 -29.13 -5.49 3.58
N GLN A 10 -29.11 -4.59 4.57
CA GLN A 10 -29.21 -3.15 4.36
C GLN A 10 -27.83 -2.46 4.20
N GLY A 11 -26.75 -3.11 4.60
CA GLY A 11 -25.40 -2.53 4.55
C GLY A 11 -25.24 -1.26 5.41
N LEU A 12 -24.18 -0.50 5.16
CA LEU A 12 -23.91 0.73 5.91
C LEU A 12 -24.78 1.90 5.43
N SER A 13 -25.13 2.79 6.37
CA SER A 13 -25.77 4.06 6.02
C SER A 13 -24.75 5.11 5.58
N GLY A 14 -25.17 6.08 4.76
CA GLY A 14 -24.27 7.13 4.26
C GLY A 14 -23.66 7.99 5.37
N THR A 15 -24.39 8.16 6.48
CA THR A 15 -23.89 8.85 7.68
C THR A 15 -22.79 8.05 8.38
N GLN A 16 -22.97 6.73 8.53
CA GLN A 16 -21.97 5.82 9.12
C GLN A 16 -20.70 5.78 8.27
N VAL A 17 -20.86 5.71 6.93
CA VAL A 17 -19.72 5.76 6.00
C VAL A 17 -18.93 7.04 6.20
N SER A 18 -19.60 8.19 6.28
CA SER A 18 -18.92 9.49 6.45
C SER A 18 -18.13 9.55 7.77
N ILE A 19 -18.68 9.02 8.86
CA ILE A 19 -18.00 8.92 10.16
C ILE A 19 -16.78 8.00 10.06
N LEU A 20 -16.94 6.82 9.46
CA LEU A 20 -15.86 5.84 9.32
C LEU A 20 -14.76 6.34 8.39
N GLN A 21 -15.09 7.07 7.32
CA GLN A 21 -14.10 7.70 6.43
C GLN A 21 -13.29 8.78 7.16
N GLN A 22 -13.90 9.54 8.08
CA GLN A 22 -13.16 10.49 8.90
C GLN A 22 -12.24 9.80 9.92
N GLN A 23 -12.67 8.66 10.46
CA GLN A 23 -11.90 7.93 11.47
C GLN A 23 -10.75 7.10 10.88
N TYR A 24 -11.00 6.37 9.79
CA TYR A 24 -10.07 5.41 9.20
C TYR A 24 -9.37 5.93 7.94
N GLY A 25 -9.86 7.01 7.34
CA GLY A 25 -9.35 7.53 6.08
C GLY A 25 -9.78 6.69 4.88
N LYS A 26 -9.14 6.93 3.74
CA LYS A 26 -9.36 6.15 2.51
C LYS A 26 -8.57 4.84 2.55
N ASN A 27 -9.09 3.81 1.89
CA ASN A 27 -8.41 2.53 1.69
C ASN A 27 -7.32 2.64 0.62
N ILE A 28 -6.31 3.47 0.89
CA ILE A 28 -5.17 3.71 0.00
C ILE A 28 -3.91 3.31 0.76
N PHE A 29 -3.11 2.44 0.15
CA PHE A 29 -1.74 2.23 0.60
C PHE A 29 -0.92 3.49 0.27
N HIS A 30 -0.62 4.29 1.30
CA HIS A 30 0.29 5.42 1.15
C HIS A 30 1.66 4.92 0.70
N ALA A 31 1.96 5.08 -0.58
CA ALA A 31 3.32 4.92 -1.07
C ALA A 31 4.19 5.94 -0.33
N ALA A 32 5.24 5.46 0.34
CA ALA A 32 6.15 6.26 1.14
C ALA A 32 7.01 7.19 0.26
N HIS A 33 6.40 8.19 -0.36
CA HIS A 33 7.06 9.06 -1.33
C HIS A 33 8.04 10.02 -0.62
N GLU A 34 7.70 10.50 0.58
CA GLU A 34 8.55 11.46 1.30
C GLU A 34 9.82 10.83 1.89
N ARG A 35 9.76 9.56 2.34
CA ARG A 35 10.96 8.85 2.82
C ARG A 35 11.93 8.48 1.69
N ARG A 36 11.48 8.57 0.43
CA ARG A 36 12.24 8.10 -0.73
C ARG A 36 13.47 8.97 -1.00
N PHE A 37 13.36 10.30 -0.93
CA PHE A 37 14.50 11.19 -1.23
C PHE A 37 15.65 11.04 -0.24
N ALA A 38 15.38 11.11 1.07
CA ALA A 38 16.41 10.92 2.09
C ALA A 38 17.04 9.53 2.02
N HIS A 39 16.24 8.50 1.74
CA HIS A 39 16.72 7.13 1.59
C HIS A 39 17.58 6.96 0.32
N ILE A 40 17.23 7.59 -0.80
CA ILE A 40 18.05 7.58 -2.02
C ILE A 40 19.39 8.25 -1.77
N VAL A 41 19.40 9.45 -1.18
CA VAL A 41 20.65 10.18 -0.86
C VAL A 41 21.53 9.36 0.08
N TRP A 42 20.96 8.76 1.12
CA TRP A 42 21.70 7.89 2.03
C TRP A 42 22.22 6.61 1.36
N GLY A 43 21.49 6.10 0.37
CA GLY A 43 21.93 5.00 -0.50
C GLY A 43 23.18 5.38 -1.29
N ILE A 44 23.14 6.52 -2.00
CA ILE A 44 24.26 7.03 -2.81
C ILE A 44 25.51 7.23 -1.93
N VAL A 45 25.38 7.84 -0.76
CA VAL A 45 26.51 8.11 0.14
C VAL A 45 27.17 6.81 0.63
N LYS A 46 26.42 5.72 0.75
CA LYS A 46 26.93 4.41 1.18
C LYS A 46 27.59 3.61 0.05
N GLU A 47 27.45 4.03 -1.21
CA GLU A 47 28.05 3.30 -2.32
C GLU A 47 29.59 3.44 -2.29
N PRO A 48 30.33 2.32 -2.40
CA PRO A 48 31.80 2.35 -2.38
C PRO A 48 32.41 3.31 -3.41
N MET A 49 31.80 3.42 -4.60
CA MET A 49 32.24 4.35 -5.64
C MET A 49 32.10 5.82 -5.23
N PHE A 50 31.00 6.20 -4.57
CA PHE A 50 30.79 7.59 -4.16
C PHE A 50 31.80 8.01 -3.08
N ILE A 51 32.06 7.13 -2.12
CA ILE A 51 33.07 7.34 -1.08
C ILE A 51 34.46 7.53 -1.71
N LEU A 52 34.82 6.72 -2.72
CA LEU A 52 36.08 6.87 -3.45
C LEU A 52 36.19 8.23 -4.16
N LEU A 53 35.11 8.70 -4.78
CA LEU A 53 35.05 10.03 -5.42
C LEU A 53 35.24 11.16 -4.40
N VAL A 54 34.60 11.07 -3.23
CA VAL A 54 34.75 12.07 -2.16
C VAL A 54 36.19 12.09 -1.63
N ILE A 55 36.82 10.92 -1.45
CA ILE A 55 38.22 10.82 -1.03
C ILE A 55 39.15 11.43 -2.09
N ALA A 56 38.97 11.08 -3.37
CA ALA A 56 39.77 11.62 -4.46
C ALA A 56 39.65 13.15 -4.55
N CYS A 57 38.42 13.66 -4.49
CA CYS A 57 38.14 15.09 -4.46
C CYS A 57 38.84 15.80 -3.29
N SER A 58 38.77 15.21 -2.08
CA SER A 58 39.46 15.71 -0.89
C SER A 58 40.98 15.74 -1.07
N LEU A 59 41.57 14.72 -1.69
CA LEU A 59 43.00 14.68 -1.98
C LEU A 59 43.43 15.84 -2.90
N TYR A 60 42.71 16.13 -3.99
CA TYR A 60 43.05 17.27 -4.87
C TYR A 60 43.05 18.61 -4.13
N PHE A 61 42.12 18.81 -3.19
CA PHE A 61 42.12 20.01 -2.34
C PHE A 61 43.34 20.08 -1.41
N ILE A 62 43.77 18.94 -0.85
CA ILE A 62 44.96 18.86 0.00
C ILE A 62 46.24 19.10 -0.79
N LEU A 63 46.33 18.62 -2.04
CA LEU A 63 47.48 18.86 -2.92
C LEU A 63 47.58 20.32 -3.40
N GLY A 64 46.58 21.16 -3.14
CA GLY A 64 46.56 22.57 -3.54
C GLY A 64 46.09 22.80 -4.99
N GLU A 65 45.71 21.72 -5.70
CA GLU A 65 45.15 21.75 -7.05
C GLU A 65 43.65 22.06 -7.02
N THR A 66 43.32 23.22 -6.46
CA THR A 66 41.94 23.66 -6.24
C THR A 66 41.12 23.74 -7.54
N SER A 67 41.75 24.06 -8.67
CA SER A 67 41.09 24.09 -9.98
C SER A 67 40.56 22.71 -10.40
N GLU A 68 41.35 21.65 -10.18
CA GLU A 68 40.97 20.28 -10.54
C GLU A 68 39.91 19.73 -9.58
N GLY A 69 40.09 19.99 -8.28
CA GLY A 69 39.09 19.63 -7.25
C GLY A 69 37.73 20.27 -7.49
N ILE A 70 37.69 21.56 -7.88
CA ILE A 70 36.44 22.26 -8.21
C ILE A 70 35.78 21.65 -9.46
N MET A 71 36.55 21.37 -10.52
CA MET A 71 36.02 20.75 -11.74
C MET A 71 35.41 19.37 -11.43
N MET A 72 36.09 18.56 -10.62
CA MET A 72 35.60 17.25 -10.18
C MET A 72 34.33 17.36 -9.33
N LEU A 73 34.28 18.32 -8.40
CA LEU A 73 33.10 18.54 -7.54
C LEU A 73 31.88 18.94 -8.37
N VAL A 74 32.05 19.84 -9.35
CA VAL A 74 30.97 20.23 -10.27
C VAL A 74 30.49 19.03 -11.08
N ALA A 75 31.40 18.24 -11.65
CA ALA A 75 31.04 17.04 -12.40
C ALA A 75 30.27 16.04 -11.52
N MET A 76 30.72 15.82 -10.28
CA MET A 76 30.05 14.94 -9.31
C MET A 76 28.62 15.40 -9.01
N VAL A 77 28.41 16.71 -8.80
CA VAL A 77 27.07 17.29 -8.55
C VAL A 77 26.15 17.10 -9.76
N ILE A 78 26.67 17.31 -10.98
CA ILE A 78 25.91 17.10 -12.21
C ILE A 78 25.49 15.63 -12.35
N VAL A 79 26.42 14.69 -12.14
CA VAL A 79 26.12 13.25 -12.19
C VAL A 79 25.08 12.89 -11.15
N ALA A 80 25.22 13.35 -9.90
CA ALA A 80 24.24 13.10 -8.85
C ALA A 80 22.84 13.65 -9.20
N ALA A 81 22.77 14.85 -9.78
CA ALA A 81 21.51 15.45 -10.23
C ALA A 81 20.85 14.63 -11.35
N ILE A 82 21.63 14.15 -12.32
CA ILE A 82 21.14 13.28 -13.39
C ILE A 82 20.62 11.95 -12.80
N SER A 83 21.37 11.33 -11.88
CA SER A 83 20.97 10.09 -11.21
C SER A 83 19.65 10.26 -10.44
N LEU A 84 19.50 11.36 -9.70
CA LEU A 84 18.24 11.68 -9.01
C LEU A 84 17.08 11.86 -9.98
N TYR A 85 17.30 12.54 -11.11
CA TYR A 85 16.28 12.71 -12.14
C TYR A 85 15.86 11.37 -12.77
N GLN A 86 16.81 10.47 -13.03
CA GLN A 86 16.53 9.12 -13.56
C GLN A 86 15.71 8.29 -12.57
N GLU A 87 16.04 8.35 -11.29
CA GLU A 87 15.35 7.63 -10.23
C GLU A 87 13.90 8.11 -10.07
N VAL A 88 13.68 9.43 -10.06
CA VAL A 88 12.34 10.02 -10.03
C VAL A 88 11.55 9.66 -11.30
N LYS A 89 12.15 9.76 -12.48
CA LYS A 89 11.46 9.39 -13.73
C LYS A 89 11.04 7.92 -13.76
N SER A 90 11.90 7.01 -13.30
CA SER A 90 11.59 5.58 -13.18
C SER A 90 10.42 5.34 -12.20
N SER A 91 10.42 6.07 -11.09
CA SER A 91 9.36 5.99 -10.08
C SER A 91 7.96 6.34 -10.63
N HIS A 92 7.89 7.38 -11.44
CA HIS A 92 6.61 7.88 -11.97
C HIS A 92 5.96 6.90 -12.94
N ALA A 93 6.74 6.14 -13.71
CA ALA A 93 6.18 5.13 -14.62
C ALA A 93 5.43 4.03 -13.85
N LEU A 94 5.99 3.60 -12.70
CA LEU A 94 5.35 2.61 -11.83
C LEU A 94 4.11 3.18 -11.13
N GLU A 95 4.16 4.44 -10.72
CA GLU A 95 3.04 5.10 -10.05
C GLU A 95 1.88 5.39 -11.01
N ALA A 96 2.17 5.77 -12.25
CA ALA A 96 1.16 5.90 -13.30
C ALA A 96 0.44 4.58 -13.58
N LEU A 97 1.18 3.46 -13.65
CA LEU A 97 0.58 2.12 -13.80
C LEU A 97 -0.34 1.73 -12.63
N ARG A 98 -0.04 2.19 -11.40
CA ARG A 98 -0.89 1.96 -10.22
C ARG A 98 -2.20 2.74 -10.28
N GLN A 99 -2.20 3.97 -10.79
CA GLN A 99 -3.41 4.79 -10.90
C GLN A 99 -4.42 4.24 -11.93
N PHE A 100 -3.95 3.51 -12.95
CA PHE A 100 -4.84 2.85 -13.91
C PHE A 100 -5.44 1.53 -13.40
N THR A 101 -4.97 1.02 -12.25
CA THR A 101 -5.45 -0.23 -11.63
C THR A 101 -6.33 0.00 -10.40
N THR A 102 -6.94 1.18 -10.25
CA THR A 102 -7.95 1.39 -9.20
C THR A 102 -9.15 0.47 -9.47
N SER A 103 -9.19 -0.65 -8.74
CA SER A 103 -10.26 -1.65 -8.83
C SER A 103 -11.59 -1.01 -8.48
N LYS A 104 -12.57 -1.15 -9.36
CA LYS A 104 -13.96 -0.77 -9.09
C LYS A 104 -14.64 -1.90 -8.35
N VAL A 105 -15.48 -1.54 -7.38
CA VAL A 105 -16.16 -2.49 -6.50
C VAL A 105 -17.61 -2.11 -6.34
N THR A 106 -18.46 -3.13 -6.31
CA THR A 106 -19.88 -3.00 -6.02
C THR A 106 -20.09 -3.25 -4.52
N VAL A 107 -20.73 -2.31 -3.83
CA VAL A 107 -21.09 -2.45 -2.42
C VAL A 107 -22.59 -2.30 -2.20
N ILE A 108 -23.08 -2.83 -1.09
CA ILE A 108 -24.45 -2.60 -0.63
C ILE A 108 -24.43 -1.54 0.47
N ARG A 109 -25.06 -0.38 0.22
CA ARG A 109 -25.25 0.71 1.20
C ARG A 109 -26.69 1.20 1.17
N ASN A 110 -27.31 1.41 2.33
CA ASN A 110 -28.75 1.69 2.47
C ASN A 110 -29.66 0.74 1.64
N GLY A 111 -29.30 -0.53 1.55
CA GLY A 111 -30.02 -1.58 0.81
C GLY A 111 -29.88 -1.52 -0.71
N LYS A 112 -29.13 -0.55 -1.25
CA LYS A 112 -28.90 -0.38 -2.69
C LYS A 112 -27.48 -0.78 -3.07
N GLU A 113 -27.34 -1.34 -4.26
CA GLU A 113 -26.03 -1.59 -4.86
C GLU A 113 -25.47 -0.28 -5.42
N ILE A 114 -24.24 0.03 -5.04
CA ILE A 114 -23.53 1.24 -5.41
C ILE A 114 -22.16 0.84 -5.95
N PHE A 115 -21.82 1.35 -7.13
CA PHE A 115 -20.48 1.22 -7.69
C PHE A 115 -19.59 2.33 -7.13
N LEU A 116 -18.48 1.94 -6.51
CA LEU A 116 -17.48 2.86 -5.96
C LEU A 116 -16.05 2.40 -6.26
N GLN A 117 -15.09 3.30 -6.04
CA GLN A 117 -13.68 2.96 -6.14
C GLN A 117 -13.24 2.21 -4.89
N ALA A 118 -12.40 1.18 -5.01
CA ALA A 118 -11.93 0.40 -3.85
C ALA A 118 -11.26 1.26 -2.75
N GLU A 119 -10.77 2.45 -3.09
CA GLU A 119 -10.20 3.44 -2.17
C GLU A 119 -11.24 4.05 -1.21
N GLU A 120 -12.53 4.03 -1.58
CA GLU A 120 -13.63 4.61 -0.79
C GLU A 120 -14.29 3.58 0.15
N LEU A 121 -13.77 2.35 0.16
CA LEU A 121 -14.21 1.30 1.08
C LEU A 121 -13.88 1.67 2.51
N VAL A 122 -14.82 1.36 3.40
CA VAL A 122 -14.64 1.49 4.84
C VAL A 122 -14.85 0.14 5.54
N PRO A 123 -14.23 -0.07 6.72
CA PRO A 123 -14.49 -1.26 7.51
C PRO A 123 -15.99 -1.44 7.78
N GLY A 124 -16.53 -2.62 7.47
CA GLY A 124 -17.95 -2.94 7.62
C GLY A 124 -18.80 -2.74 6.36
N ASP A 125 -18.22 -2.27 5.24
CA ASP A 125 -18.89 -2.33 3.94
C ASP A 125 -19.17 -3.78 3.54
N ILE A 126 -20.31 -3.99 2.89
CA ILE A 126 -20.69 -5.28 2.31
C ILE A 126 -20.40 -5.21 0.82
N ILE A 127 -19.45 -6.03 0.39
CA ILE A 127 -18.94 -6.04 -0.98
C ILE A 127 -19.60 -7.20 -1.71
N LEU A 128 -20.08 -6.92 -2.93
CA LEU A 128 -20.53 -7.95 -3.85
C LEU A 128 -19.36 -8.30 -4.77
N LEU A 129 -18.97 -9.58 -4.77
CA LEU A 129 -17.91 -10.11 -5.63
C LEU A 129 -18.53 -11.01 -6.69
N GLU A 130 -18.11 -10.78 -7.93
CA GLU A 130 -18.48 -11.59 -9.10
C GLU A 130 -17.25 -12.37 -9.60
N GLU A 131 -17.50 -13.35 -10.46
CA GLU A 131 -16.43 -14.13 -11.08
C GLU A 131 -15.46 -13.22 -11.85
N GLY A 132 -14.16 -13.47 -11.69
CA GLY A 132 -13.10 -12.69 -12.34
C GLY A 132 -12.75 -11.37 -11.66
N MET A 133 -13.38 -11.04 -10.53
CA MET A 133 -13.01 -9.86 -9.73
C MET A 133 -11.85 -10.15 -8.77
N ASN A 134 -11.01 -9.14 -8.57
CA ASN A 134 -9.99 -9.15 -7.52
C ASN A 134 -10.60 -8.73 -6.18
N ILE A 135 -10.11 -9.31 -5.09
CA ILE A 135 -10.52 -8.95 -3.72
C ILE A 135 -9.90 -7.58 -3.36
N PRO A 136 -10.70 -6.55 -3.07
CA PRO A 136 -10.20 -5.18 -2.89
C PRO A 136 -9.60 -4.89 -1.50
N ALA A 137 -9.99 -5.67 -0.49
CA ALA A 137 -9.58 -5.52 0.90
C ALA A 137 -9.86 -6.83 1.66
N ASP A 138 -9.24 -6.99 2.83
CA ASP A 138 -9.51 -8.11 3.73
C ASP A 138 -10.99 -8.10 4.16
N ALA A 139 -11.67 -9.23 3.96
CA ALA A 139 -13.10 -9.35 4.17
C ALA A 139 -13.48 -10.68 4.81
N ILE A 140 -14.69 -10.72 5.37
CA ILE A 140 -15.28 -11.94 5.90
C ILE A 140 -16.40 -12.39 4.96
N ILE A 141 -16.38 -13.67 4.61
CA ILE A 141 -17.38 -14.26 3.71
C ILE A 141 -18.70 -14.45 4.48
N LEU A 142 -19.69 -13.64 4.10
CA LEU A 142 -21.05 -13.73 4.63
C LEU A 142 -21.88 -14.79 3.89
N GLN A 143 -21.75 -14.83 2.57
CA GLN A 143 -22.43 -15.77 1.68
C GLN A 143 -21.51 -16.12 0.51
N ALA A 144 -21.52 -17.37 0.07
CA ALA A 144 -20.70 -17.86 -1.04
C ALA A 144 -21.46 -18.93 -1.83
N ASN A 145 -21.38 -18.85 -3.15
CA ASN A 145 -21.95 -19.85 -4.05
C ASN A 145 -20.81 -20.37 -4.93
N ASP A 146 -20.29 -21.56 -4.61
CA ASP A 146 -19.13 -22.19 -5.26
C ASP A 146 -17.90 -21.24 -5.39
N LEU A 147 -17.62 -20.50 -4.30
CA LEU A 147 -16.54 -19.51 -4.28
C LEU A 147 -15.16 -20.18 -4.25
N THR A 148 -14.40 -19.98 -5.32
CA THR A 148 -12.99 -20.35 -5.41
C THR A 148 -12.12 -19.11 -5.58
N ILE A 149 -11.03 -19.03 -4.81
CA ILE A 149 -10.14 -17.88 -4.81
C ILE A 149 -8.72 -18.33 -5.16
N ASN A 150 -8.06 -17.54 -6.00
CA ASN A 150 -6.65 -17.73 -6.32
C ASN A 150 -5.79 -16.97 -5.29
N GLU A 151 -5.09 -17.70 -4.44
CA GLU A 151 -4.20 -17.13 -3.41
C GLU A 151 -2.72 -17.04 -3.85
N SER A 152 -2.42 -17.27 -5.14
CA SER A 152 -1.04 -17.27 -5.67
C SER A 152 -0.26 -16.00 -5.39
N VAL A 153 -0.93 -14.85 -5.29
CA VAL A 153 -0.31 -13.56 -4.95
C VAL A 153 0.30 -13.58 -3.54
N ILE A 154 -0.28 -14.34 -2.62
CA ILE A 154 0.14 -14.41 -1.21
C ILE A 154 0.95 -15.67 -0.93
N THR A 155 0.52 -16.82 -1.46
CA THR A 155 1.11 -18.13 -1.12
C THR A 155 2.07 -18.65 -2.18
N GLY A 156 2.04 -18.11 -3.40
CA GLY A 156 2.79 -18.62 -4.54
C GLY A 156 2.18 -19.87 -5.20
N GLU A 157 1.13 -20.44 -4.60
CA GLU A 157 0.46 -21.62 -5.12
C GLU A 157 -0.64 -21.23 -6.10
N SER A 158 -0.60 -21.78 -7.31
CA SER A 158 -1.55 -21.43 -8.38
C SER A 158 -2.88 -22.21 -8.33
N PHE A 159 -3.03 -23.10 -7.35
CA PHE A 159 -4.25 -23.91 -7.21
C PHE A 159 -5.38 -23.07 -6.58
N PRO A 160 -6.60 -23.10 -7.16
CA PRO A 160 -7.74 -22.41 -6.59
C PRO A 160 -8.12 -23.05 -5.25
N VAL A 161 -8.34 -22.22 -4.23
CA VAL A 161 -8.76 -22.64 -2.90
C VAL A 161 -10.24 -22.31 -2.73
N GLU A 162 -11.04 -23.33 -2.44
CA GLU A 162 -12.46 -23.16 -2.13
C GLU A 162 -12.62 -22.50 -0.75
N LYS A 163 -13.50 -21.49 -0.66
CA LYS A 163 -13.82 -20.83 0.60
C LYS A 163 -15.32 -20.94 0.88
N MET A 164 -15.64 -21.27 2.12
CA MET A 164 -17.02 -21.43 2.58
C MET A 164 -17.43 -20.31 3.53
N GLU A 165 -18.74 -20.14 3.69
CA GLU A 165 -19.35 -19.15 4.56
C GLU A 165 -19.00 -19.35 6.03
N VAL A 166 -18.67 -18.26 6.72
CA VAL A 166 -18.43 -18.30 8.16
C VAL A 166 -19.78 -18.10 8.87
N LYS A 167 -20.47 -19.20 9.21
CA LYS A 167 -21.82 -19.19 9.84
C LYS A 167 -21.94 -18.41 11.16
N LYS A 168 -20.81 -18.10 11.82
CA LYS A 168 -20.73 -17.18 12.97
C LYS A 168 -19.43 -16.41 12.92
N VAL A 169 -19.50 -15.11 12.64
CA VAL A 169 -18.43 -14.18 13.03
C VAL A 169 -18.59 -13.96 14.52
N THR A 170 -17.94 -14.80 15.34
CA THR A 170 -17.73 -14.43 16.74
C THR A 170 -16.76 -13.26 16.71
N CYS A 171 -17.28 -12.04 16.82
CA CYS A 171 -16.46 -10.89 17.10
C CYS A 171 -15.73 -11.20 18.42
N TYR A 172 -14.47 -11.60 18.33
CA TYR A 172 -13.56 -11.32 19.42
C TYR A 172 -13.41 -9.80 19.41
N THR A 173 -14.35 -9.11 20.04
CA THR A 173 -14.02 -7.87 20.73
C THR A 173 -12.95 -8.30 21.72
N ARG A 174 -11.69 -8.24 21.32
CA ARG A 174 -10.60 -8.22 22.26
C ARG A 174 -10.87 -6.96 23.05
N GLU A 175 -11.58 -7.08 24.18
CA GLU A 175 -11.13 -6.40 25.37
C GLU A 175 -9.64 -6.73 25.42
N LEU A 176 -8.82 -5.79 24.96
CA LEU A 176 -7.40 -5.82 25.22
C LEU A 176 -7.31 -6.07 26.72
N PRO A 177 -6.79 -7.21 27.19
CA PRO A 177 -6.54 -7.35 28.61
C PRO A 177 -5.65 -6.16 28.95
N SER A 178 -6.12 -5.30 29.84
CA SER A 178 -5.34 -4.19 30.37
C SER A 178 -4.02 -4.79 30.85
N ILE A 179 -2.97 -4.68 30.05
CA ILE A 179 -1.65 -5.17 30.41
C ILE A 179 -1.30 -4.38 31.66
N PRO A 180 -1.19 -5.02 32.84
CA PRO A 180 -0.80 -4.28 34.02
C PRO A 180 0.60 -3.72 33.75
N VAL A 181 0.72 -2.38 33.82
CA VAL A 181 1.93 -1.60 33.52
C VAL A 181 3.15 -2.04 34.35
N ASN A 182 2.94 -2.86 35.39
CA ASN A 182 4.00 -3.44 36.22
C ASN A 182 4.68 -4.70 35.65
N ALA A 183 4.28 -5.21 34.48
CA ALA A 183 4.89 -6.42 33.90
C ALA A 183 6.18 -6.18 33.07
N LEU A 184 6.60 -4.92 32.89
CA LEU A 184 7.82 -4.54 32.14
C LEU A 184 8.95 -4.01 33.04
N ARG A 185 9.00 -4.45 34.30
CA ARG A 185 10.12 -4.12 35.20
C ARG A 185 10.59 -5.36 35.97
N ARG A 186 11.29 -6.25 35.28
CA ARG A 186 12.37 -7.09 35.82
C ARG A 186 13.32 -7.50 34.70
#